data_AF-A0A6J6EQS4-F1
#
_entry.id   AF-A0A6J6EQS4-F1
#
_cell.length_a   1.000
_cell.length_b   1.000
_cell.length_c   1.000
_cell.angle_alpha   90.00
_cell.angle_beta   90.00
_cell.angle_gamma   90.00
#
_symmetry.space_group_name_H-M   'P 1'
#
loop_
_entity.id
_entity.type
_entity.pdbx_description
1 polymer ?
#
loop_
_entity_poly.entity_id
_entity_poly.type
_entity_poly.pdbx_seq_one_letter_code
_entity_poly.pdbx_strand_id
1 'polypeptide(L)'
;MGGAESLTQSATRSAEAEAIDRMPASVVKDALHSLQEEFRMAVYFADVEGLSYQEIAGIMETPVGTVMSRLYRGRTLLREKLADYALSQGYDTSKGKGGGAHD
;
A
#
# COMPACT_ATOMS: atom_id res chain seq x y z
N MET A 1 -9.61 -28.53 -48.63
CA MET A 1 -9.92 -27.10 -48.89
C MET A 1 -10.78 -26.62 -47.72
N GLY A 2 -10.35 -25.55 -47.04
CA GLY A 2 -10.87 -25.05 -45.74
C GLY A 2 -9.86 -25.35 -44.62
N GLY A 3 -8.88 -24.49 -44.33
CA GLY A 3 -9.02 -23.14 -43.79
C GLY A 3 -8.98 -23.27 -42.26
N ALA A 4 -7.80 -23.20 -41.62
CA ALA A 4 -7.41 -22.07 -40.75
C ALA A 4 -8.65 -21.43 -40.11
N GLU A 5 -8.84 -21.44 -38.79
CA GLU A 5 -8.22 -20.50 -37.87
C GLU A 5 -8.65 -20.88 -36.44
N SER A 6 -7.72 -21.21 -35.54
CA SER A 6 -7.96 -21.05 -34.10
C SER A 6 -6.64 -21.03 -33.31
N LEU A 7 -5.74 -20.15 -33.72
CA LEU A 7 -4.48 -19.90 -33.02
C LEU A 7 -4.25 -18.40 -32.91
N THR A 8 -5.17 -17.63 -32.29
CA THR A 8 -4.88 -16.30 -31.70
C THR A 8 -6.13 -15.69 -31.04
N GLN A 9 -6.62 -16.29 -29.96
CA GLN A 9 -7.46 -15.54 -28.99
C GLN A 9 -6.68 -15.11 -27.75
N SER A 10 -5.34 -15.23 -27.78
CA SER A 10 -4.43 -14.76 -26.74
C SER A 10 -3.61 -13.54 -27.17
N ALA A 11 -4.08 -12.79 -28.16
CA ALA A 11 -3.51 -11.49 -28.49
C ALA A 11 -4.29 -10.41 -27.74
N THR A 12 -3.64 -9.82 -26.74
CA THR A 12 -3.92 -8.48 -26.19
C THR A 12 -5.15 -8.36 -25.30
N ARG A 13 -5.00 -8.68 -24.01
CA ARG A 13 -5.64 -7.83 -22.98
C ARG A 13 -5.08 -6.43 -23.28
N SER A 14 -5.93 -5.49 -23.72
CA SER A 14 -5.47 -4.20 -24.25
C SER A 14 -4.56 -3.48 -23.24
N ALA A 15 -3.60 -2.68 -23.72
CA ALA A 15 -2.69 -1.93 -22.86
C ALA A 15 -3.44 -1.06 -21.84
N GLU A 16 -4.67 -0.64 -22.16
CA GLU A 16 -5.59 0.04 -21.23
C GLU A 16 -6.05 -0.86 -20.07
N ALA A 17 -6.37 -2.13 -20.34
CA ALA A 17 -6.84 -3.09 -19.35
C ALA A 17 -5.69 -3.59 -18.45
N GLU A 18 -4.48 -3.71 -19.00
CA GLU A 18 -3.27 -3.93 -18.18
C GLU A 18 -2.87 -2.69 -17.39
N ALA A 19 -3.03 -1.48 -17.94
CA ALA A 19 -2.77 -0.25 -17.21
C ALA A 19 -3.72 -0.09 -16.02
N ILE A 20 -5.02 -0.38 -16.20
CA ILE A 20 -6.02 -0.35 -15.13
C ILE A 20 -5.73 -1.39 -14.04
N ASP A 21 -5.22 -2.57 -14.38
CA ASP A 21 -4.84 -3.62 -13.41
C ASP A 21 -3.56 -3.25 -12.62
N ARG A 22 -2.67 -2.44 -13.21
CA ARG A 22 -1.44 -1.90 -12.56
C ARG A 22 -1.67 -0.60 -11.79
N MET A 23 -2.70 0.18 -12.14
CA MET A 23 -3.12 1.40 -11.44
C MET A 23 -3.33 1.24 -9.92
N PRO A 24 -3.95 0.15 -9.40
CA PRO A 24 -4.14 0.01 -7.96
C PRO A 24 -2.81 -0.09 -7.18
N ALA A 25 -1.81 -0.76 -7.77
CA ALA A 25 -0.48 -0.88 -7.16
C ALA A 25 0.32 0.43 -7.26
N SER A 26 0.20 1.17 -8.37
CA SER A 26 0.97 2.41 -8.55
C SER A 26 0.52 3.51 -7.58
N VAL A 27 -0.78 3.70 -7.36
CA VAL A 27 -1.29 4.75 -6.47
C VAL A 27 -0.84 4.55 -5.02
N VAL A 28 -0.91 3.31 -4.51
CA VAL A 28 -0.45 2.97 -3.15
C VAL A 28 1.07 3.16 -3.03
N LYS A 29 1.82 2.72 -4.04
CA LYS A 29 3.27 2.86 -4.10
C LYS A 29 3.69 4.33 -4.13
N ASP A 30 3.02 5.16 -4.93
CA ASP A 30 3.28 6.60 -5.02
C ASP A 30 2.95 7.32 -3.71
N ALA A 31 1.85 6.94 -3.06
CA ALA A 31 1.50 7.47 -1.74
C ALA A 31 2.58 7.16 -0.70
N LEU A 32 3.08 5.92 -0.65
CA LEU A 32 4.21 5.52 0.19
C LEU A 32 5.49 6.30 -0.14
N HIS A 33 5.83 6.45 -1.43
CA HIS A 33 6.99 7.24 -1.86
C HIS A 33 6.86 8.74 -1.58
N SER A 34 5.65 9.26 -1.42
CA SER A 34 5.45 10.68 -1.07
C SER A 34 5.66 10.97 0.43
N LEU A 35 5.75 9.95 1.28
CA LEU A 35 6.07 10.12 2.69
C LEU A 35 7.56 10.45 2.88
N GLN A 36 7.87 11.18 3.95
CA GLN A 36 9.24 11.27 4.47
C GLN A 36 9.75 9.86 4.78
N GLU A 37 11.04 9.65 4.50
CA GLU A 37 11.67 8.33 4.56
C GLU A 37 11.43 7.63 5.89
N GLU A 38 11.57 8.33 7.01
CA GLU A 38 11.38 7.76 8.34
C GLU A 38 9.96 7.22 8.60
N PHE A 39 8.93 7.82 8.01
CA PHE A 39 7.56 7.33 8.12
C PHE A 39 7.31 6.19 7.13
N ARG A 40 7.84 6.31 5.91
CA ARG A 40 7.74 5.28 4.89
C ARG A 40 8.35 3.97 5.35
N MET A 41 9.57 4.01 5.87
CA MET A 41 10.32 2.83 6.31
C MET A 41 9.61 2.15 7.48
N ALA A 42 9.15 2.94 8.48
CA ALA A 42 8.41 2.39 9.61
C ALA A 42 7.14 1.67 9.14
N VAL A 43 6.34 2.31 8.28
CA VAL A 43 5.11 1.72 7.72
C VAL A 43 5.43 0.48 6.89
N TYR A 44 6.44 0.54 6.02
CA TYR A 44 6.84 -0.59 5.19
C TYR A 44 7.21 -1.82 6.04
N PHE A 45 8.07 -1.65 7.04
CA PHE A 45 8.48 -2.77 7.87
C PHE A 45 7.33 -3.36 8.70
N ALA A 46 6.42 -2.52 9.21
CA ALA A 46 5.31 -3.01 10.02
C ALA A 46 4.16 -3.60 9.17
N ASP A 47 3.73 -2.89 8.13
CA ASP A 47 2.50 -3.19 7.39
C ASP A 47 2.76 -4.06 6.15
N VAL A 48 3.98 -4.05 5.60
CA VAL A 48 4.35 -4.86 4.42
C VAL A 48 5.20 -6.07 4.82
N GLU A 49 6.27 -5.86 5.59
CA GLU A 49 7.17 -6.95 6.02
C GLU A 49 6.65 -7.68 7.27
N GLY A 50 5.72 -7.09 8.03
CA GLY A 50 5.12 -7.71 9.22
C GLY A 50 6.07 -7.82 10.42
N LEU A 51 7.12 -7.00 10.48
CA LEU A 51 8.08 -7.01 11.58
C LEU A 51 7.48 -6.44 12.88
N SER A 52 7.96 -6.92 14.02
CA SER A 52 7.59 -6.38 15.33
C SER A 52 8.17 -4.98 15.55
N TYR A 53 7.57 -4.18 16.44
CA TYR A 53 8.07 -2.83 16.74
C TYR A 53 9.47 -2.84 17.33
N GLN A 54 9.84 -3.90 18.06
CA GLN A 54 11.18 -4.12 18.59
C GLN A 54 12.21 -4.37 17.48
N GLU A 55 11.88 -5.20 16.49
CA GLU A 55 12.77 -5.44 15.33
C GLU A 55 12.95 -4.17 14.50
N ILE A 56 11.87 -3.44 14.26
CA ILE A 56 11.91 -2.16 13.53
C ILE A 56 12.76 -1.14 14.27
N ALA A 57 12.63 -1.05 15.59
CA ALA A 57 13.45 -0.18 16.43
C ALA A 57 14.94 -0.51 16.29
N GLY A 58 15.29 -1.81 16.24
CA GLY A 58 16.64 -2.29 15.98
C GLY A 58 17.16 -1.91 14.58
N ILE A 59 16.36 -2.11 13.53
CA ILE A 59 16.74 -1.79 12.14
C ILE A 59 16.91 -0.29 11.93
N MET A 60 16.01 0.51 12.50
CA MET A 60 16.00 1.97 12.32
C MET A 60 16.89 2.70 13.33
N GLU A 61 17.54 1.98 14.25
CA GLU A 61 18.37 2.53 15.33
C GLU A 61 17.65 3.63 16.14
N THR A 62 16.37 3.41 16.43
CA THR A 62 15.53 4.37 17.18
C THR A 62 14.72 3.70 18.29
N PRO A 63 14.27 4.44 19.32
CA PRO A 63 13.44 3.87 20.37
C PRO A 63 12.10 3.31 19.84
N VAL A 64 11.58 2.26 20.49
CA VAL A 64 10.26 1.67 20.15
C VAL A 64 9.13 2.73 20.18
N GLY A 65 9.16 3.66 21.13
CA GLY A 65 8.18 4.77 21.16
C GLY A 65 8.28 5.70 19.93
N THR A 66 9.48 5.87 19.36
CA THR A 66 9.68 6.61 18.12
C THR A 66 9.09 5.84 16.93
N VAL A 67 9.27 4.52 16.88
CA VAL A 67 8.62 3.66 15.87
C VAL A 67 7.10 3.80 15.92
N MET A 68 6.50 3.72 17.12
CA MET A 68 5.05 3.89 17.29
C MET A 68 4.56 5.25 16.79
N SER A 69 5.25 6.35 17.14
CA SER A 69 4.85 7.69 16.69
C SER A 69 5.05 7.90 15.18
N ARG A 70 6.10 7.32 14.59
CA ARG A 70 6.32 7.32 13.12
C ARG A 70 5.24 6.53 12.40
N LEU A 71 4.86 5.35 12.90
CA LEU A 71 3.77 4.54 12.36
C LEU A 71 2.44 5.27 12.40
N TYR A 72 2.11 5.88 13.55
CA TYR A 72 0.88 6.65 13.69
C TYR A 72 0.79 7.77 12.65
N ARG A 73 1.87 8.56 12.52
CA ARG A 73 1.95 9.66 11.54
C ARG A 73 1.92 9.13 10.10
N GLY A 74 2.72 8.13 9.78
CA GLY A 74 2.78 7.51 8.45
C GLY A 74 1.43 6.96 7.99
N ARG A 75 0.76 6.16 8.83
CA ARG A 75 -0.58 5.61 8.54
C ARG A 75 -1.63 6.72 8.39
N THR A 76 -1.55 7.78 9.18
CA THR A 76 -2.45 8.93 9.06
C THR A 76 -2.27 9.63 7.71
N LEU A 77 -1.02 9.94 7.33
CA LEU A 77 -0.71 10.57 6.04
C LEU A 77 -1.13 9.68 4.85
N LEU A 78 -0.96 8.36 4.94
CA LEU A 78 -1.43 7.44 3.89
C LEU A 78 -2.94 7.41 3.79
N ARG A 79 -3.64 7.39 4.94
CA ARG A 79 -5.10 7.43 4.95
C ARG A 79 -5.63 8.69 4.26
N GLU A 80 -5.01 9.84 4.51
CA GLU A 80 -5.38 11.09 3.84
C GLU A 80 -5.09 11.02 2.33
N LYS A 81 -3.89 10.57 1.94
CA LYS A 81 -3.49 10.48 0.52
C LYS A 81 -4.29 9.46 -0.28
N LEU A 82 -4.75 8.40 0.35
CA LEU A 82 -5.47 7.30 -0.29
C LEU A 82 -6.98 7.37 -0.07
N ALA A 83 -7.52 8.44 0.52
CA ALA A 83 -8.94 8.54 0.85
C ALA A 83 -9.84 8.42 -0.39
N ASP A 84 -9.59 9.22 -1.43
CA ASP A 84 -10.36 9.18 -2.68
C ASP A 84 -10.20 7.84 -3.41
N TYR A 85 -8.97 7.32 -3.42
CA TYR A 85 -8.69 6.01 -4.00
C TYR A 85 -9.47 4.90 -3.26
N ALA A 86 -9.45 4.91 -1.92
CA ALA A 86 -10.16 3.95 -1.10
C ALA A 86 -11.67 3.96 -1.36
N LEU A 87 -12.26 5.15 -1.48
CA LEU A 87 -13.68 5.32 -1.84
C LEU A 87 -13.98 4.78 -3.24
N SER A 88 -13.12 5.07 -4.22
CA SER A 88 -13.28 4.56 -5.60
C SER A 88 -13.23 3.03 -5.69
N GLN A 89 -12.51 2.38 -4.78
CA GLN A 89 -12.38 0.93 -4.69
C GLN A 89 -13.44 0.29 -3.77
N GLY A 90 -14.34 1.09 -3.18
CA GLY A 90 -15.41 0.60 -2.30
C GLY A 90 -14.94 0.22 -0.89
N TYR A 91 -13.76 0.67 -0.45
CA TYR A 91 -13.32 0.51 0.94
C TYR A 91 -14.03 1.50 1.86
N ASP A 92 -14.55 1.03 2.99
CA ASP A 92 -15.11 1.90 4.03
C ASP A 92 -13.98 2.60 4.80
N THR A 93 -13.82 3.90 4.58
CA THR A 93 -12.81 4.73 5.26
C THR A 93 -13.28 5.20 6.66
N SER A 94 -14.54 4.91 7.01
CA SER A 94 -15.19 5.32 8.27
C SER A 94 -14.64 4.61 9.52
N LYS A 95 -14.04 3.42 9.37
CA LYS A 95 -13.54 2.58 10.47
C LYS A 95 -12.20 2.98 11.10
N GLY A 96 -11.54 4.04 10.66
CA GLY A 96 -10.18 4.40 11.11
C GLY A 96 -10.02 4.99 12.53
N LYS A 97 -11.12 5.30 13.25
CA LYS A 97 -11.07 5.84 14.63
C LYS A 97 -11.22 4.72 15.67
N GLY A 98 -10.17 3.96 15.93
CA GLY A 98 -10.17 3.01 17.05
C GLY A 98 -9.13 1.91 16.90
N GLY A 99 -8.04 2.00 17.64
CA GLY A 99 -7.00 0.98 17.61
C GLY A 99 -5.76 1.38 18.39
N GLY A 100 -5.95 1.82 19.63
CA GLY A 100 -4.88 2.02 20.61
C GLY A 100 -5.18 1.19 21.84
N ALA A 101 -5.05 -0.13 21.72
CA ALA A 101 -4.98 -1.07 22.84
C ALA A 101 -4.56 -2.42 22.27
N HIS A 102 -3.28 -2.75 22.33
CA HIS A 102 -2.80 -4.12 22.37
C HIS A 102 -1.44 -4.09 23.08
N ASP A 103 -1.46 -4.66 24.29
CA ASP A 103 -0.38 -5.06 25.23
C ASP A 103 0.84 -4.14 25.43
#